data_AF-A0A8X7CMF1-F1
#
_entry.id   AF-A0A8X7CMF1-F1
#
_cell.length_a   1.000
_cell.length_b   1.000
_cell.length_c   1.000
_cell.angle_alpha   90.00
_cell.angle_beta   90.00
_cell.angle_gamma   90.00
#
_symmetry.space_group_name_H-M   'P 1'
#
loop_
_entity.id
_entity.type
_entity.pdbx_description
1 polymer ?
#
loop_
_entity_poly.entity_id
_entity_poly.type
_entity_poly.pdbx_seq_one_letter_code
_entity_poly.pdbx_strand_id
1 'polypeptide(L)'
;MLEARNFILCTDHKPLTYAFKQKLDKCSPLQARQLDFISQFTTDIQHIKGSDNLTADTLSRIASIHMPNPIDYNEIAKAQENDSELISLINNPQGLEIKKVNMPDSNACSFIL
;
A
#
# COMPACT_ATOMS: atom_id res chain seq x y z
N MET A 1 -10.86 -11.85 5.82
CA MET A 1 -12.02 -11.14 6.39
C MET A 1 -11.79 -10.98 7.89
N LEU A 2 -11.87 -9.75 8.42
CA LEU A 2 -11.67 -9.44 9.85
C LEU A 2 -12.97 -9.55 10.68
N GLU A 3 -14.10 -9.74 10.00
CA GLU A 3 -15.42 -9.92 10.63
C GLU A 3 -15.40 -11.05 11.67
N ALA A 4 -16.03 -10.80 12.81
CA ALA A 4 -16.13 -11.73 13.95
C ALA A 4 -14.78 -12.20 14.54
N ARG A 5 -13.68 -11.48 14.30
CA ARG A 5 -12.38 -11.75 14.93
C ARG A 5 -12.03 -10.64 15.90
N ASN A 6 -11.54 -11.01 17.08
CA ASN A 6 -10.96 -10.05 18.01
C ASN A 6 -9.59 -9.62 17.48
N PHE A 7 -9.40 -8.32 17.30
CA PHE A 7 -8.13 -7.73 16.94
C PHE A 7 -7.99 -6.34 17.56
N ILE A 8 -6.75 -5.88 17.65
CA ILE A 8 -6.38 -4.57 18.17
C ILE A 8 -6.13 -3.64 16.97
N LEU A 9 -6.76 -2.47 16.98
CA LEU A 9 -6.45 -1.41 16.03
C LEU A 9 -5.30 -0.55 16.56
N CYS A 10 -4.11 -0.71 15.97
CA CYS A 10 -2.95 0.12 16.28
C CYS A 10 -2.98 1.42 15.46
N THR A 11 -2.74 2.57 16.10
CA THR A 11 -2.66 3.87 15.44
C THR A 11 -1.66 4.78 16.15
N ASP A 12 -1.03 5.71 15.43
CA ASP A 12 -0.27 6.81 16.03
C ASP A 12 -1.15 8.00 16.42
N HIS A 13 -2.46 7.94 16.12
CA HIS A 13 -3.40 8.99 16.45
C HIS A 13 -3.95 8.84 17.88
N LYS A 14 -3.20 9.39 18.85
CA LYS A 14 -3.51 9.28 20.29
C LYS A 14 -4.96 9.63 20.68
N PRO A 15 -5.62 10.66 20.13
CA PRO A 15 -7.01 10.96 20.48
C PRO A 15 -7.99 9.81 20.20
N LEU A 16 -7.70 8.95 19.21
CA LEU A 16 -8.60 7.88 18.79
C LEU A 16 -8.72 6.76 19.84
N THR A 17 -7.68 6.56 20.67
CA THR A 17 -7.69 5.59 21.79
C THR A 17 -8.76 5.90 22.85
N TYR A 18 -9.23 7.15 22.90
CA TYR A 18 -10.25 7.60 23.83
C TYR A 18 -11.60 7.86 23.13
N ALA A 19 -11.71 7.64 21.82
CA ALA A 19 -12.89 8.03 21.05
C ALA A 19 -14.17 7.35 21.56
N PHE A 20 -14.10 6.05 21.87
CA PHE A 20 -15.24 5.29 22.41
C PHE A 20 -15.49 5.50 23.91
N LYS A 21 -14.60 6.21 24.61
CA LYS A 21 -14.77 6.58 26.02
C LYS A 21 -15.35 7.99 26.20
N GLN A 22 -15.38 8.79 25.13
CA GLN A 22 -15.88 10.16 25.16
C GLN A 22 -17.38 10.22 24.87
N LYS A 23 -18.05 11.26 25.38
CA LYS A 23 -19.45 11.53 25.02
C LYS A 23 -19.53 11.92 23.54
N LEU A 24 -20.50 11.32 22.83
CA LEU A 24 -20.73 11.53 21.40
C LEU A 24 -21.04 13.00 21.05
N ASP A 25 -21.53 13.78 22.02
CA ASP A 25 -21.85 15.21 21.90
C ASP A 25 -20.65 16.07 21.47
N LYS A 26 -19.42 15.55 21.61
CA LYS A 26 -18.18 16.22 21.20
C LYS A 26 -17.73 15.90 19.77
N CYS A 27 -18.37 14.96 19.10
CA CYS A 27 -18.01 14.53 17.75
C CYS A 27 -18.84 15.26 16.69
N SER A 28 -18.22 15.60 15.56
CA SER A 28 -18.98 16.03 14.38
C SER A 28 -19.83 14.87 13.84
N PRO A 29 -20.91 15.13 13.08
CA PRO A 29 -21.72 14.08 12.47
C PRO A 29 -20.92 13.11 11.60
N LEU A 30 -19.87 13.60 10.94
CA LEU A 30 -18.96 12.76 10.15
C LEU A 30 -18.12 11.84 11.04
N GLN A 31 -17.52 12.40 12.11
CA GLN A 31 -16.73 11.63 13.06
C GLN A 31 -17.59 10.55 13.74
N ALA A 32 -18.83 10.88 14.13
CA ALA A 32 -19.76 9.93 14.73
C ALA A 32 -20.05 8.75 13.79
N ARG A 33 -20.33 9.01 12.50
CA ARG A 33 -20.55 7.96 11.50
C ARG A 33 -19.33 7.08 11.27
N GLN A 34 -18.14 7.68 11.25
CA GLN A 34 -16.89 6.93 11.10
C GLN A 34 -16.60 6.05 12.32
N LEU A 35 -16.82 6.57 13.53
CA LEU A 35 -16.66 5.81 14.76
C LEU A 35 -17.69 4.68 14.85
N ASP A 36 -18.94 4.92 14.44
CA ASP A 36 -19.97 3.88 14.35
C ASP A 36 -19.53 2.75 13.42
N PHE A 37 -19.03 3.08 12.23
CA PHE A 37 -18.48 2.11 11.29
C PHE A 37 -17.30 1.31 11.88
N ILE A 38 -16.33 1.98 12.51
CA ILE A 38 -15.18 1.31 13.14
C ILE A 38 -15.64 0.36 14.27
N SER A 39 -16.66 0.77 15.04
CA SER A 39 -17.18 0.00 16.17
C SER A 39 -17.78 -1.35 15.77
N GLN A 40 -18.23 -1.50 14.52
CA GLN A 40 -18.72 -2.77 13.98
C GLN A 40 -17.61 -3.82 13.89
N PHE A 41 -16.34 -3.41 13.87
CA PHE A 41 -15.18 -4.30 13.80
C PHE A 41 -14.47 -4.44 15.15
N THR A 42 -14.11 -3.32 15.78
CA THR A 42 -13.43 -3.32 17.08
C THR A 42 -13.57 -1.99 17.80
N THR A 43 -13.52 -2.03 19.13
CA THR A 43 -13.38 -0.86 20.00
C THR A 43 -12.05 -0.85 20.76
N ASP A 44 -11.23 -1.90 20.62
CA ASP A 44 -9.89 -1.99 21.20
C ASP A 44 -8.88 -1.27 20.30
N ILE A 45 -8.63 0.00 20.63
CA ILE A 45 -7.71 0.88 19.90
C ILE A 45 -6.51 1.21 20.79
N GLN A 46 -5.32 0.92 20.29
CA GLN A 46 -4.07 1.17 21.01
C GLN A 46 -3.18 2.16 20.26
N HIS A 47 -2.58 3.08 21.02
CA HIS A 47 -1.64 4.03 20.46
C HIS A 47 -0.24 3.42 20.39
N ILE A 48 0.36 3.44 19.21
CA ILE A 48 1.78 3.17 18.98
C ILE A 48 2.51 4.45 18.60
N LYS A 49 3.82 4.55 18.82
CA LYS A 49 4.56 5.75 18.39
C LYS A 49 4.59 5.79 16.87
N GLY A 50 4.63 6.99 16.29
CA GLY A 50 4.76 7.14 14.83
C GLY A 50 6.00 6.44 14.26
N SER A 51 7.11 6.39 15.04
CA SER A 51 8.31 5.61 14.68
C SER A 51 8.03 4.12 14.49
N ASP A 52 7.04 3.58 15.21
CA ASP A 52 6.67 2.18 15.21
C ASP A 52 5.51 1.91 14.21
N ASN A 53 4.93 2.97 13.62
CA ASN A 53 3.87 2.94 12.61
C ASN A 53 4.38 3.16 11.18
N LEU A 54 5.68 2.91 10.94
CA LEU A 54 6.37 3.23 9.69
C LEU A 54 5.67 2.66 8.44
N THR A 55 5.19 1.42 8.51
CA THR A 55 4.53 0.76 7.37
C THR A 55 3.24 1.49 6.99
N ALA A 56 2.39 1.83 7.95
CA ALA A 56 1.16 2.55 7.68
C ALA A 56 1.42 3.99 7.23
N ASP A 57 2.39 4.68 7.85
CA ASP A 57 2.80 6.03 7.44
C ASP A 57 3.29 6.03 5.98
N THR A 58 4.17 5.09 5.61
CA THR A 58 4.68 4.93 4.24
C THR A 58 3.55 4.71 3.23
N LEU A 59 2.60 3.82 3.55
CA LEU A 59 1.46 3.53 2.67
C LEU A 59 0.46 4.69 2.60
N SER A 60 0.27 5.45 3.68
CA SER A 60 -0.61 6.62 3.67
C SER A 60 -0.05 7.77 2.82
N ARG A 61 1.26 7.78 2.59
CA ARG A 61 1.99 8.80 1.82
C ARG A 61 2.10 8.50 0.32
N ILE A 62 1.42 7.48 -0.22
CA ILE A 62 1.52 7.12 -1.64
C ILE A 62 1.22 8.31 -2.58
N ALA A 63 0.27 9.18 -2.22
CA ALA A 63 -0.03 10.39 -3.01
C ALA A 63 1.11 11.43 -3.05
N SER A 64 2.08 11.33 -2.12
CA SER A 64 3.29 12.16 -2.10
C SER A 64 4.48 11.53 -2.83
N ILE A 65 4.35 10.30 -3.32
CA ILE A 65 5.33 9.67 -4.19
C ILE A 65 5.18 10.32 -5.57
N HIS A 66 5.75 11.51 -5.73
CA HIS A 66 6.08 12.03 -7.03
C HIS A 66 7.27 11.22 -7.54
N MET A 67 7.16 10.50 -8.66
CA MET A 67 8.35 9.96 -9.31
C MET A 67 9.16 11.16 -9.80
N PRO A 68 10.27 11.51 -9.13
CA PRO A 68 10.95 12.77 -9.38
C PRO A 68 11.57 12.82 -10.77
N ASN A 69 11.81 11.65 -11.36
CA ASN A 69 12.28 11.47 -12.71
C ASN A 69 11.24 10.65 -13.49
N PRO A 70 10.92 11.05 -14.73
CA PRO A 70 10.23 10.18 -15.67
C PRO A 70 10.95 8.83 -15.76
N ILE A 71 10.19 7.73 -15.78
CA ILE A 71 10.77 6.41 -16.03
C ILE A 71 11.33 6.40 -17.46
N ASP A 72 12.64 6.17 -17.60
CA ASP A 72 13.24 5.94 -18.92
C ASP A 72 13.06 4.47 -19.33
N TYR A 73 12.00 4.23 -20.11
CA TYR A 73 11.69 2.89 -20.61
C TYR A 73 12.77 2.32 -21.52
N ASN A 74 13.60 3.14 -22.17
CA ASN A 74 14.68 2.64 -23.02
C ASN A 74 15.81 2.05 -22.18
N GLU A 75 16.15 2.68 -21.06
CA GLU A 75 17.16 2.17 -20.13
C GLU A 75 16.70 0.86 -19.48
N ILE A 76 15.41 0.76 -19.13
CA ILE A 76 14.83 -0.50 -18.62
C ILE A 76 14.93 -1.61 -19.67
N ALA A 77 14.54 -1.33 -20.92
CA ALA A 77 14.60 -2.33 -21.98
C ALA A 77 16.04 -2.82 -22.24
N LYS A 78 17.03 -1.90 -22.26
CA LYS A 78 18.45 -2.27 -22.39
C LYS A 78 18.95 -3.10 -21.21
N ALA A 79 18.55 -2.76 -19.99
CA ALA A 79 18.94 -3.50 -18.80
C ALA A 79 18.38 -4.93 -18.83
N GLN A 80 17.11 -5.07 -19.25
CA GLN A 80 16.45 -6.38 -19.40
C GLN A 80 17.06 -7.24 -20.51
N GLU A 81 17.50 -6.64 -21.63
CA GLU A 81 18.15 -7.37 -22.72
C GLU A 81 19.45 -8.05 -22.28
N ASN A 82 20.16 -7.45 -21.32
CA ASN A 82 21.43 -7.97 -20.81
C ASN A 82 21.28 -8.82 -19.53
N ASP A 83 20.05 -9.03 -19.04
CA ASP A 83 19.78 -9.76 -17.81
C ASP A 83 19.77 -11.28 -18.04
N SER A 84 20.81 -11.96 -17.53
CA SER A 84 20.96 -13.41 -17.63
C SER A 84 19.87 -14.20 -16.90
N GLU A 85 19.35 -13.67 -15.78
CA GLU A 85 18.29 -14.33 -15.02
C GLU A 85 16.98 -14.28 -15.82
N LEU A 86 16.65 -13.11 -16.37
CA LEU A 86 15.47 -12.96 -17.22
C LEU A 86 15.53 -13.87 -18.45
N ILE A 87 16.67 -13.97 -19.11
CA ILE A 87 16.89 -14.89 -20.24
C ILE A 87 16.67 -16.35 -19.80
N SER A 88 17.15 -16.73 -18.62
CA SER A 88 16.97 -18.08 -18.09
C SER A 88 15.50 -18.41 -17.81
N LEU A 89 14.73 -17.46 -17.28
CA LEU A 89 13.30 -17.61 -17.01
C LEU A 89 12.47 -17.66 -18.29
N ILE A 90 12.86 -16.90 -19.33
CA ILE A 90 12.25 -16.96 -20.66
C ILE A 90 12.48 -18.35 -21.28
N ASN A 91 13.68 -18.89 -21.17
CA ASN A 91 14.05 -20.18 -21.77
C ASN A 91 13.52 -21.39 -21.00
N ASN A 92 13.31 -21.27 -19.68
CA ASN A 92 12.81 -22.35 -18.82
C ASN A 92 11.66 -21.85 -17.91
N PRO A 93 10.45 -21.67 -18.47
CA PRO A 93 9.33 -21.12 -17.72
C PRO A 93 8.83 -22.11 -16.65
N GLN A 94 9.02 -21.76 -15.38
CA GLN A 94 8.53 -22.52 -14.21
C GLN A 94 7.16 -22.00 -13.75
N GLY A 95 6.17 -22.02 -14.64
CA GLY A 95 4.80 -21.56 -14.34
C GLY A 95 4.59 -20.04 -14.41
N LEU A 96 5.60 -19.29 -14.84
CA LEU A 96 5.57 -17.84 -15.02
C LEU A 96 5.49 -17.51 -16.53
N GLU A 97 4.46 -16.76 -16.96
CA GLU A 97 4.29 -16.34 -18.36
C GLU A 97 4.89 -14.95 -18.59
N ILE A 98 6.17 -14.90 -18.97
CA ILE A 98 6.82 -13.62 -19.28
C ILE A 98 6.34 -13.11 -20.64
N LYS A 99 5.76 -11.90 -20.67
CA LYS A 99 5.23 -11.28 -21.90
C LYS A 99 6.03 -10.04 -22.26
N LYS A 100 6.31 -9.89 -23.56
CA LYS A 100 6.93 -8.68 -24.10
C LYS A 100 5.84 -7.65 -24.37
N VAL A 101 5.99 -6.46 -23.80
CA VAL A 101 5.01 -5.37 -23.84
C VAL A 101 5.69 -4.10 -24.35
N ASN A 102 4.97 -3.36 -25.19
CA ASN A 102 5.38 -2.02 -25.62
C ASN A 102 5.08 -1.03 -24.50
N MET A 103 6.08 -0.30 -24.04
CA MET A 103 5.88 0.67 -22.98
C MET A 103 5.13 1.90 -23.50
N PRO A 104 4.22 2.48 -22.70
CA PRO A 104 3.52 3.69 -23.09
C PRO A 104 4.53 4.81 -23.35
N ASP A 105 4.29 5.58 -24.42
CA ASP A 105 5.11 6.72 -24.85
C ASP A 105 6.59 6.40 -25.17
N SER A 106 6.91 5.15 -25.48
CA SER A 106 8.26 4.74 -25.93
C SER A 106 8.23 3.66 -27.01
N ASN A 107 9.26 3.63 -27.86
CA ASN A 107 9.52 2.51 -28.77
C ASN A 107 10.19 1.32 -28.04
N ALA A 108 10.43 1.45 -26.74
CA ALA A 108 11.03 0.41 -25.91
C ALA A 108 10.05 -0.75 -25.67
N CYS A 109 10.60 -1.95 -25.81
CA CYS A 109 9.87 -3.21 -25.70
C CYS A 109 10.46 -3.94 -24.48
N SER A 110 9.70 -4.03 -23.39
CA SER A 110 10.17 -4.57 -22.10
C SER A 110 9.39 -5.85 -21.74
N PHE A 111 10.00 -6.72 -20.94
CA PHE A 111 9.34 -7.91 -20.41
C PHE A 111 8.63 -7.58 -19.09
N ILE A 112 7.40 -8.04 -18.95
CA ILE A 112 6.57 -7.90 -17.75
C ILE A 112 6.05 -9.30 -17.35
N LEU A 113 5.91 -9.53 -16.05
CA LEU A 113 5.34 -10.74 -15.45
C LEU A 113 3.82 -10.86 -15.64
#